data_AF-E0S7Q4-F1
#
_entry.id   AF-E0S7Q4-F1
#
_cell.length_a   1.000
_cell.length_b   1.000
_cell.length_c   1.000
_cell.angle_alpha   90.00
_cell.angle_beta   90.00
_cell.angle_gamma   90.00
#
_symmetry.space_group_name_H-M   'P 1'
#
loop_
_entity.id
_entity.type
_entity.pdbx_description
1 polymer ?
#
loop_
_entity_poly.entity_id
_entity_poly.type
_entity_poly.pdbx_seq_one_letter_code
_entity_poly.pdbx_strand_id
1 'polypeptide(L)'
;MFVLVETVYFILLPIVTVASHMFMNNLTRHGHIPQGISKNNYQYFYAYGLILSLLLPMKNIYPLHLGRRLAETKVFKYSNRSKMSILHFIHGLLYYTFVCAHLRNKRIGNVYVFLFLNILQLVSHYYVFVRKTFVYTHYIVEVMIYGFICWEVRTIQMLFNLLYVLSFVFSTIMNRRTCRSKIFSK
;
A
#
# COMPACT_ATOMS: atom_id res chain seq x y z
N MET A 1 3.81 17.73 19.61
CA MET A 1 3.13 16.46 19.94
C MET A 1 2.79 15.63 18.71
N PHE A 2 2.07 16.19 17.71
CA PHE A 2 1.66 15.43 16.50
C PHE A 2 2.82 14.80 15.71
N VAL A 3 3.91 15.56 15.48
CA VAL A 3 5.11 15.07 14.76
C VAL A 3 5.76 13.88 15.48
N LEU A 4 5.76 13.86 16.81
CA LEU A 4 6.31 12.75 17.58
C LEU A 4 5.48 11.49 17.39
N VAL A 5 4.15 11.60 17.53
CA VAL A 5 3.21 10.48 17.33
C VAL A 5 3.34 9.93 15.91
N GLU A 6 3.39 10.80 14.91
CA GLU A 6 3.61 10.44 13.51
C GLU A 6 4.94 9.72 13.30
N THR A 7 6.02 10.22 13.88
CA THR A 7 7.35 9.61 13.75
C THR A 7 7.39 8.23 14.39
N VAL A 8 6.84 8.09 15.59
CA VAL A 8 6.71 6.80 16.29
C VAL A 8 5.87 5.83 15.45
N TYR A 9 4.75 6.29 14.89
CA TYR A 9 3.92 5.48 14.01
C TYR A 9 4.70 4.94 12.82
N PHE A 10 5.41 5.80 12.07
CA PHE A 10 6.18 5.37 10.92
C PHE A 10 7.32 4.41 11.28
N ILE A 11 8.04 4.65 12.39
CA ILE A 11 9.10 3.75 12.88
C ILE A 11 8.53 2.34 13.18
N LEU A 12 7.37 2.29 13.83
CA LEU A 12 6.76 1.03 14.22
C LEU A 12 6.22 0.23 13.02
N LEU A 13 5.84 0.87 11.92
CA LEU A 13 5.29 0.19 10.73
C LEU A 13 6.15 -0.98 10.22
N PRO A 14 7.43 -0.81 9.84
CA PRO A 14 8.25 -1.91 9.36
C PRO A 14 8.49 -2.96 10.45
N ILE A 15 8.73 -2.53 11.71
CA ILE A 15 9.00 -3.42 12.84
C ILE A 15 7.81 -4.35 13.08
N VAL A 16 6.61 -3.79 13.22
CA VAL A 16 5.37 -4.54 13.46
C VAL A 16 5.04 -5.42 12.27
N THR A 17 5.31 -4.98 11.03
CA THR A 17 5.06 -5.79 9.83
C THR A 17 5.93 -7.05 9.81
N VAL A 18 7.24 -6.89 10.06
CA VAL A 18 8.18 -8.01 10.12
C VAL A 18 7.86 -8.94 11.29
N ALA A 19 7.64 -8.38 12.48
CA ALA A 19 7.28 -9.16 13.67
C ALA A 19 5.97 -9.95 13.45
N SER A 20 4.95 -9.29 12.88
CA SER A 20 3.69 -9.96 12.56
C SER A 20 3.88 -11.06 11.51
N HIS A 21 4.77 -10.90 10.54
CA HIS A 21 5.08 -11.97 9.59
C HIS A 21 5.78 -13.17 10.24
N MET A 22 6.74 -12.93 11.14
CA MET A 22 7.51 -14.00 11.79
C MET A 22 6.70 -14.75 12.85
N PHE A 23 5.98 -14.03 13.71
CA PHE A 23 5.34 -14.61 14.90
C PHE A 23 3.84 -14.82 14.76
N MET A 24 3.16 -14.02 13.91
CA MET A 24 1.71 -14.02 13.80
C MET A 24 1.27 -13.94 12.34
N ASN A 25 1.84 -14.78 11.46
CA ASN A 25 1.68 -14.66 10.01
C ASN A 25 0.22 -14.69 9.53
N ASN A 26 -0.71 -15.23 10.34
CA ASN A 26 -2.15 -15.13 10.09
C ASN A 26 -2.64 -13.69 9.96
N LEU A 27 -2.01 -12.74 10.66
CA LEU A 27 -2.28 -11.32 10.53
C LEU A 27 -1.81 -10.83 9.17
N THR A 28 -0.55 -11.02 8.76
CA THR A 28 -0.01 -10.49 7.49
C THR A 28 -0.39 -11.30 6.25
N ARG A 29 -1.10 -12.42 6.41
CA ARG A 29 -1.47 -13.32 5.32
C ARG A 29 -2.23 -12.57 4.21
N HIS A 30 -1.78 -12.75 2.98
CA HIS A 30 -2.39 -12.15 1.80
C HIS A 30 -2.90 -13.24 0.86
N GLY A 31 -4.23 -13.31 0.65
CA GLY A 31 -4.84 -14.24 -0.30
C GLY A 31 -6.13 -14.86 0.20
N HIS A 32 -6.24 -16.19 0.06
CA HIS A 32 -7.40 -16.95 0.51
C HIS A 32 -7.37 -17.07 2.03
N ILE A 33 -8.11 -16.18 2.69
CA ILE A 33 -8.38 -16.25 4.12
C ILE A 33 -9.83 -16.73 4.27
N PRO A 34 -10.11 -17.73 5.13
CA PRO A 34 -11.46 -18.28 5.25
C PRO A 34 -12.47 -17.24 5.74
N GLN A 35 -12.05 -16.38 6.67
CA GLN A 35 -12.88 -15.38 7.33
C GLN A 35 -12.31 -13.97 7.13
N GLY A 36 -13.19 -12.96 7.09
CA GLY A 36 -12.80 -11.56 6.93
C GLY A 36 -13.66 -10.79 5.94
N ILE A 37 -13.24 -9.56 5.69
CA ILE A 37 -13.88 -8.59 4.80
C ILE A 37 -13.30 -8.76 3.38
N SER A 38 -14.12 -8.57 2.34
CA SER A 38 -13.64 -8.62 0.95
C SER A 38 -12.56 -7.57 0.68
N LYS A 39 -11.48 -7.94 -0.02
CA LYS A 39 -10.45 -6.97 -0.45
C LYS A 39 -10.95 -5.92 -1.44
N ASN A 40 -12.12 -6.11 -2.04
CA ASN A 40 -12.77 -5.06 -2.84
C ASN A 40 -13.09 -3.81 -2.00
N ASN A 41 -13.13 -3.92 -0.68
CA ASN A 41 -13.29 -2.80 0.24
C ASN A 41 -12.04 -1.91 0.35
N TYR A 42 -10.92 -2.24 -0.32
CA TYR A 42 -9.77 -1.34 -0.45
C TYR A 42 -10.13 0.00 -1.10
N GLN A 43 -11.20 0.06 -1.91
CA GLN A 43 -11.72 1.32 -2.43
C GLN A 43 -12.01 2.35 -1.33
N TYR A 44 -12.42 1.90 -0.14
CA TYR A 44 -12.71 2.80 0.98
C TYR A 44 -11.44 3.45 1.54
N PHE A 45 -10.29 2.78 1.50
CA PHE A 45 -9.02 3.38 1.91
C PHE A 45 -8.65 4.56 1.01
N TYR A 46 -8.76 4.35 -0.31
CA TYR A 46 -8.41 5.36 -1.29
C TYR A 46 -9.41 6.51 -1.32
N ALA A 47 -10.71 6.21 -1.18
CA ALA A 47 -11.75 7.23 -1.05
C ALA A 47 -11.53 8.07 0.23
N TYR A 48 -11.27 7.43 1.36
CA TYR A 48 -10.97 8.11 2.62
C TYR A 48 -9.72 8.99 2.52
N GLY A 49 -8.62 8.49 1.95
CA GLY A 49 -7.40 9.26 1.73
C GLY A 49 -7.63 10.48 0.80
N LEU A 50 -8.43 10.32 -0.26
CA LEU A 50 -8.82 11.45 -1.11
C LEU A 50 -9.62 12.50 -0.35
N ILE A 51 -10.63 12.09 0.42
CA ILE A 51 -11.42 12.99 1.26
C ILE A 51 -10.49 13.74 2.23
N LEU A 52 -9.60 13.03 2.91
CA LEU A 52 -8.60 13.66 3.78
C LEU A 52 -7.71 14.65 3.04
N SER A 53 -7.28 14.35 1.81
CA SER A 53 -6.43 15.25 1.03
C SER A 53 -7.15 16.54 0.59
N LEU A 54 -8.48 16.50 0.49
CA LEU A 54 -9.31 17.68 0.24
C LEU A 54 -9.50 18.50 1.53
N LEU A 55 -9.74 17.83 2.67
CA LEU A 55 -9.91 18.48 3.98
C LEU A 55 -8.60 19.07 4.52
N LEU A 56 -7.47 18.41 4.24
CA LEU A 56 -6.12 18.86 4.55
C LEU A 56 -5.47 19.32 3.24
N PRO A 57 -5.72 20.56 2.78
CA PRO A 57 -5.44 20.99 1.40
C PRO A 57 -3.98 20.75 1.03
N MET A 58 -3.72 19.63 0.38
CA MET A 58 -2.37 19.19 0.12
C MET A 58 -1.80 19.95 -1.07
N LYS A 59 -0.60 20.49 -0.91
CA LYS A 59 0.08 21.29 -1.95
C LYS A 59 0.92 20.43 -2.90
N ASN A 60 0.58 19.16 -3.08
CA ASN A 60 1.32 18.23 -3.93
C ASN A 60 0.41 17.29 -4.71
N ILE A 61 1.04 16.49 -5.57
CA ILE A 61 0.38 15.61 -6.54
C ILE A 61 0.02 14.22 -5.99
N TYR A 62 0.25 13.93 -4.71
CA TYR A 62 -0.12 12.64 -4.12
C TYR A 62 -1.61 12.28 -4.23
N PRO A 63 -2.59 13.21 -4.23
CA PRO A 63 -4.00 12.87 -4.45
C PRO A 63 -4.25 12.20 -5.80
N LEU A 64 -3.45 12.50 -6.82
CA LEU A 64 -3.55 11.84 -8.13
C LEU A 64 -3.27 10.33 -8.02
N HIS A 65 -2.30 9.95 -7.19
CA HIS A 65 -2.02 8.54 -6.90
C HIS A 65 -3.21 7.86 -6.21
N LEU A 66 -3.83 8.52 -5.22
CA LEU A 66 -5.01 8.00 -4.52
C LEU A 66 -6.21 7.89 -5.47
N GLY A 67 -6.43 8.90 -6.32
CA GLY A 67 -7.47 8.96 -7.35
C GLY A 67 -7.36 7.81 -8.34
N ARG A 68 -6.16 7.59 -8.89
CA ARG A 68 -5.86 6.44 -9.75
C ARG A 68 -6.17 5.13 -9.03
N ARG A 69 -5.67 4.94 -7.80
CA ARG A 69 -5.91 3.69 -7.04
C ARG A 69 -7.39 3.45 -6.79
N LEU A 70 -8.16 4.49 -6.45
CA LEU A 70 -9.60 4.39 -6.28
C LEU A 70 -10.28 3.93 -7.58
N ALA A 71 -9.96 4.55 -8.71
CA ALA A 71 -10.49 4.16 -10.02
C ALA A 71 -10.13 2.70 -10.36
N GLU A 72 -8.87 2.32 -10.16
CA GLU A 72 -8.40 0.95 -10.36
C GLU A 72 -9.16 -0.05 -9.51
N THR A 73 -9.43 0.23 -8.23
CA THR A 73 -10.18 -0.70 -7.37
C THR A 73 -11.62 -0.93 -7.82
N LYS A 74 -12.22 0.01 -8.57
CA LYS A 74 -13.55 -0.18 -9.15
C LYS A 74 -13.52 -1.07 -10.40
N VAL A 75 -12.45 -0.98 -11.19
CA VAL A 75 -12.28 -1.73 -12.44
C VAL A 75 -11.67 -3.11 -12.19
N PHE A 76 -10.55 -3.16 -11.47
CA PHE A 76 -9.78 -4.38 -11.16
C PHE A 76 -10.24 -5.01 -9.86
N LYS A 77 -11.32 -5.79 -9.93
CA LYS A 77 -11.88 -6.46 -8.76
C LYS A 77 -11.05 -7.68 -8.35
N TYR A 78 -10.89 -7.83 -7.04
CA TYR A 78 -10.42 -9.07 -6.43
C TYR A 78 -11.53 -10.13 -6.46
N SER A 79 -11.14 -11.40 -6.48
CA SER A 79 -12.07 -12.52 -6.35
C SER A 79 -12.72 -12.54 -4.97
N ASN A 80 -13.93 -13.11 -4.89
CA ASN A 80 -14.70 -13.24 -3.64
C ASN A 80 -13.97 -14.02 -2.53
N ARG A 81 -12.97 -14.84 -2.91
CA ARG A 81 -12.14 -15.62 -1.99
C ARG A 81 -11.00 -14.79 -1.37
N SER A 82 -10.71 -13.62 -1.92
CA SER A 82 -9.66 -12.72 -1.45
C SER A 82 -10.21 -11.83 -0.34
N LYS A 83 -9.85 -12.16 0.91
CA LYS A 83 -10.32 -11.47 2.11
C LYS A 83 -9.16 -10.79 2.86
N MET A 84 -9.51 -9.86 3.74
CA MET A 84 -8.63 -9.20 4.70
C MET A 84 -9.26 -9.18 6.09
N SER A 85 -8.45 -9.10 7.13
CA SER A 85 -8.93 -8.93 8.50
C SER A 85 -9.47 -7.50 8.73
N ILE A 86 -10.34 -7.34 9.74
CA ILE A 86 -10.81 -6.02 10.18
C ILE A 86 -9.63 -5.16 10.67
N LEU A 87 -8.65 -5.76 11.33
CA LEU A 87 -7.44 -5.05 11.79
C LEU A 87 -6.66 -4.46 10.62
N HIS A 88 -6.50 -5.20 9.52
CA HIS A 88 -5.91 -4.64 8.29
C HIS A 88 -6.73 -3.50 7.72
N PHE A 89 -8.07 -3.57 7.83
CA PHE A 89 -8.94 -2.50 7.38
C PHE A 89 -8.73 -1.21 8.19
N ILE A 90 -8.79 -1.32 9.52
CA ILE A 90 -8.55 -0.20 10.43
C ILE A 90 -7.14 0.36 10.23
N HIS A 91 -6.14 -0.51 10.13
CA HIS A 91 -4.77 -0.11 9.89
C HIS A 91 -4.61 0.66 8.58
N GLY A 92 -5.28 0.25 7.50
CA GLY A 92 -5.27 0.97 6.23
C GLY A 92 -5.79 2.41 6.35
N LEU A 93 -6.88 2.62 7.11
CA LEU A 93 -7.40 3.96 7.35
C LEU A 93 -6.44 4.83 8.18
N LEU A 94 -5.85 4.26 9.24
CA LEU A 94 -4.83 4.94 10.03
C LEU A 94 -3.61 5.30 9.18
N TYR A 95 -3.15 4.37 8.35
CA TYR A 95 -2.02 4.58 7.45
C TYR A 95 -2.22 5.78 6.53
N TYR A 96 -3.35 5.85 5.82
CA TYR A 96 -3.64 7.00 4.96
C TYR A 96 -3.82 8.30 5.74
N THR A 97 -4.28 8.23 6.99
CA THR A 97 -4.36 9.41 7.88
C THR A 97 -2.96 10.00 8.11
N PHE A 98 -2.00 9.18 8.55
CA PHE A 98 -0.64 9.63 8.82
C PHE A 98 0.10 10.06 7.53
N VAL A 99 -0.05 9.33 6.43
CA VAL A 99 0.59 9.70 5.16
C VAL A 99 0.06 11.03 4.62
N CYS A 100 -1.26 11.24 4.61
CA CYS A 100 -1.83 12.51 4.14
C CYS A 100 -1.44 13.67 5.08
N ALA A 101 -1.47 13.46 6.39
CA ALA A 101 -1.06 14.47 7.36
C ALA A 101 0.42 14.86 7.19
N HIS A 102 1.32 13.89 6.98
CA HIS A 102 2.74 14.15 6.74
C HIS A 102 2.97 14.94 5.46
N LEU A 103 2.31 14.52 4.38
CA LEU A 103 2.56 15.04 3.05
C LEU A 103 1.88 16.39 2.79
N ARG A 104 0.88 16.81 3.56
CA ARG A 104 0.07 18.02 3.27
C ARG A 104 0.87 19.27 2.90
N ASN A 105 1.99 19.50 3.58
CA ASN A 105 2.86 20.67 3.41
C ASN A 105 4.18 20.35 2.72
N LYS A 106 4.34 19.14 2.17
CA LYS A 106 5.55 18.69 1.49
C LYS A 106 5.35 18.79 -0.02
N ARG A 107 6.39 19.24 -0.72
CA ARG A 107 6.39 19.34 -2.19
C ARG A 107 6.93 18.04 -2.78
N ILE A 108 6.27 17.55 -3.82
CA ILE A 108 6.79 16.53 -4.73
C ILE A 108 7.03 17.28 -6.04
N GLY A 109 8.29 17.60 -6.34
CA GLY A 109 8.68 18.57 -7.35
C GLY A 109 8.64 18.02 -8.77
N ASN A 110 9.10 16.79 -8.98
CA ASN A 110 9.14 16.20 -10.32
C ASN A 110 7.83 15.48 -10.69
N VAL A 111 6.86 16.27 -11.17
CA VAL A 111 5.52 15.80 -11.54
C VAL A 111 5.56 14.74 -12.64
N TYR A 112 6.41 14.93 -13.66
CA TYR A 112 6.48 14.01 -14.80
C TYR A 112 6.93 12.61 -14.41
N VAL A 113 7.95 12.51 -13.56
CA VAL A 113 8.40 11.20 -13.03
C VAL A 113 7.29 10.54 -12.22
N PHE A 114 6.59 11.31 -11.37
CA PHE A 114 5.48 10.76 -10.59
C PHE A 114 4.33 10.26 -11.47
N LEU A 115 3.96 11.00 -12.51
CA LEU A 115 2.93 10.59 -13.48
C LEU A 115 3.36 9.32 -14.23
N PHE A 116 4.59 9.28 -14.71
CA PHE A 116 5.14 8.10 -15.38
C PHE A 116 5.07 6.85 -14.50
N LEU A 117 5.49 6.96 -13.23
CA LEU A 117 5.42 5.84 -12.30
C LEU A 117 3.96 5.40 -12.01
N ASN A 118 3.02 6.35 -11.94
CA ASN A 118 1.60 6.01 -11.77
C ASN A 118 1.00 5.30 -12.99
N ILE A 119 1.39 5.70 -14.21
CA ILE A 119 1.01 5.00 -15.44
C ILE A 119 1.61 3.59 -15.45
N LEU A 120 2.89 3.46 -15.10
CA LEU A 120 3.56 2.16 -15.02
C LEU A 120 2.90 1.23 -14.00
N GLN A 121 2.41 1.77 -12.88
CA GLN A 121 1.67 1.01 -11.88
C GLN A 121 0.32 0.53 -12.43
N LEU A 122 -0.39 1.39 -13.14
CA LEU A 122 -1.67 1.05 -13.80
C LEU A 122 -1.48 -0.09 -14.81
N VAL A 123 -0.47 0.02 -15.67
CA VAL A 123 -0.10 -1.02 -16.64
C VAL A 123 0.25 -2.31 -15.91
N SER A 124 1.05 -2.25 -14.84
CA SER A 124 1.40 -3.43 -14.05
C SER A 124 0.18 -4.10 -13.41
N HIS A 125 -0.78 -3.33 -12.88
CA HIS A 125 -2.04 -3.88 -12.39
C HIS A 125 -2.89 -4.50 -13.48
N TYR A 126 -2.95 -3.91 -14.68
CA TYR A 126 -3.64 -4.52 -15.81
C TYR A 126 -3.08 -5.92 -16.12
N TYR A 127 -1.76 -6.07 -16.18
CA TYR A 127 -1.15 -7.39 -16.41
C TYR A 127 -1.47 -8.39 -15.28
N VAL A 128 -1.44 -7.95 -14.03
CA VAL A 128 -1.71 -8.83 -12.87
C VAL A 128 -3.19 -9.23 -12.78
N PHE A 129 -4.12 -8.30 -12.99
CA PHE A 129 -5.55 -8.53 -12.78
C PHE A 129 -6.26 -9.07 -14.02
N VAL A 130 -5.90 -8.59 -15.22
CA VAL A 130 -6.56 -8.98 -16.47
C VAL A 130 -5.80 -10.12 -17.14
N ARG A 131 -4.49 -9.96 -17.39
CA ARG A 131 -3.70 -10.98 -18.09
C ARG A 131 -3.25 -12.14 -17.21
N LYS A 132 -3.30 -11.98 -15.87
CA LYS A 132 -2.79 -12.95 -14.87
C LYS A 132 -1.31 -13.29 -15.04
N THR A 133 -0.54 -12.43 -15.68
CA THR A 133 0.92 -12.57 -15.87
C THR A 133 1.68 -11.58 -14.98
N PHE A 134 2.99 -11.75 -14.85
CA PHE A 134 3.88 -10.81 -14.15
C PHE A 134 3.41 -10.45 -12.72
N VAL A 135 3.06 -11.48 -11.93
CA VAL A 135 2.36 -11.36 -10.64
C VAL A 135 3.00 -10.37 -9.64
N TYR A 136 4.31 -10.12 -9.75
CA TYR A 136 5.07 -9.29 -8.80
C TYR A 136 5.48 -7.91 -9.33
N THR A 137 5.29 -7.59 -10.61
CA THR A 137 5.77 -6.32 -11.18
C THR A 137 5.14 -5.10 -10.53
N HIS A 138 3.86 -5.16 -10.20
CA HIS A 138 3.18 -4.08 -9.51
C HIS A 138 3.79 -3.75 -8.13
N TYR A 139 4.41 -4.71 -7.44
CA TYR A 139 5.10 -4.42 -6.17
C TYR A 139 6.41 -3.69 -6.40
N ILE A 140 7.14 -4.01 -7.48
CA ILE A 140 8.38 -3.32 -7.86
C ILE A 140 8.06 -1.85 -8.13
N VAL A 141 7.02 -1.60 -8.94
CA VAL A 141 6.63 -0.24 -9.28
C VAL A 141 6.08 0.52 -8.07
N GLU A 142 5.39 -0.16 -7.14
CA GLU A 142 4.95 0.44 -5.89
C GLU A 142 6.13 0.88 -5.01
N VAL A 143 7.16 0.04 -4.89
CA VAL A 143 8.42 0.40 -4.22
C VAL A 143 9.08 1.59 -4.91
N MET A 144 9.10 1.65 -6.24
CA MET A 144 9.66 2.79 -6.98
C MET A 144 8.90 4.10 -6.71
N ILE A 145 7.55 4.05 -6.65
CA ILE A 145 6.72 5.22 -6.29
C ILE A 145 7.08 5.73 -4.89
N TYR A 146 7.12 4.85 -3.88
CA TYR A 146 7.44 5.26 -2.52
C TYR A 146 8.91 5.63 -2.33
N GLY A 147 9.82 5.04 -3.10
CA GLY A 147 11.22 5.45 -3.17
C GLY A 147 11.37 6.86 -3.73
N PHE A 148 10.64 7.19 -4.78
CA PHE A 148 10.58 8.54 -5.33
C PHE A 148 9.97 9.54 -4.35
N ILE A 149 8.87 9.20 -3.67
CA ILE A 149 8.29 10.06 -2.61
C ILE A 149 9.31 10.30 -1.49
N CYS A 150 10.02 9.26 -1.04
CA CYS A 150 11.05 9.37 -0.02
C CYS A 150 12.19 10.30 -0.48
N TRP A 151 12.64 10.17 -1.74
CA TRP A 151 13.68 11.00 -2.33
C TRP A 151 13.31 12.48 -2.44
N GLU A 152 12.06 12.78 -2.83
CA GLU A 152 11.58 14.16 -2.97
C GLU A 152 11.32 14.83 -1.61
N VAL A 153 10.75 14.09 -0.66
CA VAL A 153 10.32 14.64 0.64
C VAL A 153 11.48 14.69 1.65
N ARG A 154 12.43 13.73 1.59
CA ARG A 154 13.67 13.67 2.40
C ARG A 154 13.45 13.76 3.92
N THR A 155 12.46 13.03 4.41
CA THR A 155 12.14 12.98 5.85
C THR A 155 12.30 11.57 6.38
N ILE A 156 12.68 11.44 7.65
CA ILE A 156 12.83 10.16 8.33
C ILE A 156 11.54 9.33 8.31
N GLN A 157 10.38 9.98 8.41
CA GLN A 157 9.07 9.35 8.31
C GLN A 157 8.87 8.64 6.96
N MET A 158 9.26 9.29 5.87
CA MET A 158 9.16 8.69 4.52
C MET A 158 10.20 7.61 4.27
N LEU A 159 11.37 7.67 4.92
CA LEU A 159 12.32 6.57 4.92
C LEU A 159 11.70 5.33 5.58
N PHE A 160 11.13 5.49 6.78
CA PHE A 160 10.45 4.38 7.46
C PHE A 160 9.21 3.89 6.71
N ASN A 161 8.48 4.78 6.03
CA ASN A 161 7.40 4.39 5.14
C ASN A 161 7.90 3.53 3.96
N LEU A 162 9.04 3.87 3.37
CA LEU A 162 9.65 3.05 2.32
C LEU A 162 10.09 1.68 2.86
N LEU A 163 10.71 1.64 4.04
CA LEU A 163 11.06 0.38 4.72
C LEU A 163 9.82 -0.46 4.99
N TYR A 164 8.73 0.15 5.43
CA TYR A 164 7.44 -0.53 5.59
C TYR A 164 6.94 -1.13 4.29
N VAL A 165 6.95 -0.38 3.18
CA VAL A 165 6.54 -0.90 1.86
C VAL A 165 7.42 -2.08 1.44
N LEU A 166 8.74 -1.99 1.63
CA LEU A 166 9.67 -3.09 1.36
C LEU A 166 9.35 -4.33 2.20
N SER A 167 9.16 -4.17 3.52
CA SER A 167 8.77 -5.26 4.42
C SER A 167 7.44 -5.89 4.02
N PHE A 168 6.45 -5.07 3.68
CA PHE A 168 5.14 -5.52 3.25
C PHE A 168 5.21 -6.33 1.95
N VAL A 169 5.95 -5.85 0.95
CA VAL A 169 6.17 -6.56 -0.32
C VAL A 169 6.88 -7.89 -0.07
N PHE A 170 7.95 -7.89 0.73
CA PHE A 170 8.67 -9.10 1.09
C PHE A 170 7.75 -10.14 1.76
N SER A 171 7.04 -9.76 2.82
CA SER A 171 6.11 -10.65 3.53
C SER A 171 5.00 -11.16 2.60
N THR A 172 4.49 -10.33 1.69
CA THR A 172 3.45 -10.71 0.73
C THR A 172 3.95 -11.73 -0.29
N ILE A 173 5.16 -11.55 -0.83
CA ILE A 173 5.76 -12.49 -1.79
C ILE A 173 6.03 -13.83 -1.10
N MET A 174 6.61 -13.82 0.09
CA MET A 174 6.89 -15.03 0.86
C MET A 174 5.60 -15.80 1.16
N ASN A 175 4.56 -15.13 1.66
CA ASN A 175 3.27 -15.74 1.94
C ASN A 175 2.62 -16.40 0.71
N ARG A 176 2.76 -15.78 -0.47
CA ARG A 176 2.25 -16.35 -1.73
C ARG A 176 3.02 -17.60 -2.16
N ARG A 177 4.35 -17.61 -2.00
CA ARG A 177 5.19 -18.78 -2.31
C ARG A 177 4.84 -19.96 -1.43
N THR A 178 4.71 -19.75 -0.11
CA THR A 178 4.31 -20.80 0.85
C THR A 178 2.90 -21.33 0.60
N CYS A 179 1.96 -20.50 0.16
CA CYS A 179 0.62 -20.98 -0.19
C CYS A 179 0.64 -21.84 -1.46
N ARG A 180 1.46 -21.50 -2.46
CA ARG A 180 1.60 -22.32 -3.68
C ARG A 180 2.23 -23.67 -3.38
N SER A 181 3.31 -23.73 -2.59
CA SER A 181 3.97 -25.00 -2.28
C SER A 181 3.02 -25.99 -1.59
N LYS A 182 2.18 -25.52 -0.66
CA LYS A 182 1.17 -26.36 0.02
C LYS A 182 0.05 -26.91 -0.89
N ILE A 183 -0.19 -26.29 -2.04
CA ILE A 183 -1.17 -26.78 -3.01
C ILE A 183 -0.58 -27.88 -3.88
N PHE A 184 0.71 -27.81 -4.22
CA PHE A 184 1.41 -28.80 -5.04
C PHE A 184 1.98 -29.99 -4.25
N SER A 185 1.96 -29.92 -2.91
CA SER A 185 2.35 -31.01 -2.00
C SER A 185 1.17 -31.85 -1.50
N LYS A 186 -0.02 -31.68 -2.10
CA LYS A 186 -1.23 -32.45 -1.86
C LYS A 186 -1.66 -33.08 -3.18
#